data_AF-Q0QX09-F1
#
_entry.id   AF-Q0QX09-F1
#
_cell.length_a   1.000
_cell.length_b   1.000
_cell.length_c   1.000
_cell.angle_alpha   90.00
_cell.angle_beta   90.00
_cell.angle_gamma   90.00
#
_symmetry.space_group_name_H-M   'P 1'
#
loop_
_entity.id
_entity.type
_entity.pdbx_description
1 polymer ?
#
loop_
_entity_poly.entity_id
_entity_poly.type
_entity_poly.pdbx_seq_one_letter_code
_entity_poly.pdbx_strand_id
1 'polypeptide(L)'
;AMHYFGDIDTPYHPANVTAVDSAGHVKFETFAEERKEQYKINTAGCKTNEDFYADILKNKDFNAWSKEYARGFAKTGKSIYYSHASMSHSWDDWDYSAKVTLANSQKGTAGYIYRFLHDVSEGNDPSVGKNVKELVAYISTSGEKDA
;
A
#
# COMPACT_ATOMS: atom_id res chain seq x y z
N ALA A 1 -0.13 -9.42 2.97
CA ALA A 1 0.29 -8.59 1.83
C ALA A 1 -0.36 -7.21 1.86
N MET A 2 -1.69 -7.10 1.72
CA MET A 2 -2.36 -5.79 1.59
C MET A 2 -2.26 -4.90 2.84
N HIS A 3 -2.13 -5.48 4.04
CA HIS A 3 -1.80 -4.74 5.26
C HIS A 3 -0.55 -3.86 5.05
N TYR A 4 0.58 -4.47 4.67
CA TYR A 4 1.82 -3.74 4.40
C TYR A 4 1.72 -2.74 3.24
N PHE A 5 0.86 -2.98 2.25
CA PHE A 5 0.60 -1.99 1.21
C PHE A 5 -0.17 -0.78 1.76
N GLY A 6 -1.16 -1.00 2.62
CA GLY A 6 -1.87 0.08 3.33
C GLY A 6 -0.94 0.88 4.24
N ASP A 7 -0.01 0.22 4.94
CA ASP A 7 0.97 0.89 5.78
C ASP A 7 1.85 1.83 4.96
N ILE A 8 2.48 1.36 3.87
CA ILE A 8 3.37 2.23 3.07
C ILE A 8 2.65 3.39 2.37
N ASP A 9 1.32 3.38 2.28
CA ASP A 9 0.51 4.49 1.77
C ASP A 9 -0.04 5.38 2.90
N THR A 10 0.06 4.96 4.17
CA THR A 10 -0.29 5.75 5.35
C THR A 10 0.80 6.79 5.61
N PRO A 11 0.53 8.10 5.64
CA PRO A 11 1.54 9.17 5.56
C PRO A 11 2.78 9.02 6.46
N TYR A 12 2.61 8.53 7.69
CA TYR A 12 3.70 8.40 8.68
C TYR A 12 4.73 7.34 8.31
N HIS A 13 4.31 6.21 7.75
CA HIS A 13 5.19 5.07 7.45
C HIS A 13 6.18 5.32 6.30
N PRO A 14 5.81 5.84 5.11
CA PRO A 14 6.77 6.15 4.05
C PRO A 14 7.61 7.40 4.37
N ALA A 15 7.18 8.22 5.34
CA ALA A 15 7.99 9.29 5.90
C ALA A 15 9.00 8.79 6.96
N ASN A 16 8.92 7.52 7.36
CA ASN A 16 9.70 6.91 8.45
C ASN A 16 9.58 7.68 9.77
N VAL A 17 8.38 8.18 10.09
CA VAL A 17 8.09 8.83 11.37
C VAL A 17 7.30 7.85 12.21
N THR A 18 7.92 7.31 13.25
CA THR A 18 7.31 6.31 14.12
C THR A 18 6.47 6.94 15.22
N ALA A 19 5.69 6.12 15.92
CA ALA A 19 4.97 6.52 17.13
C ALA A 19 5.86 7.02 18.28
N VAL A 20 7.15 6.65 18.27
CA VAL A 20 8.14 7.19 19.21
C VAL A 20 8.61 8.58 18.78
N ASP A 21 8.81 8.78 17.48
CA ASP A 21 9.26 10.06 16.93
C ASP A 21 8.18 11.15 17.01
N SER A 22 6.91 10.75 16.90
CA SER A 22 5.78 11.66 16.94
C SER A 22 4.53 11.02 17.55
N ALA A 23 3.97 11.69 18.56
CA ALA A 23 2.64 11.36 19.07
C ALA A 23 1.54 11.50 17.99
N GLY A 24 1.84 12.18 16.88
CA GLY A 24 0.95 12.31 15.73
C GLY A 24 0.70 11.01 14.99
N HIS A 25 1.61 10.03 15.05
CA HIS A 25 1.44 8.76 14.34
C HIS A 25 0.14 8.07 14.76
N VAL A 26 0.06 7.72 16.05
CA VAL A 26 -1.11 7.01 16.60
C VAL A 26 -2.35 7.88 16.51
N LYS A 27 -2.21 9.20 16.72
CA LYS A 27 -3.34 10.15 16.66
C LYS A 27 -3.93 10.25 15.25
N PHE A 28 -3.10 10.30 14.21
CA PHE A 28 -3.56 10.36 12.83
C PHE A 28 -4.26 9.07 12.42
N GLU A 29 -3.67 7.91 12.75
CA GLU A 29 -4.28 6.61 12.46
C GLU A 29 -5.62 6.43 13.21
N THR A 30 -5.70 6.88 14.47
CA THR A 30 -6.96 6.87 15.24
C THR A 30 -7.99 7.83 14.64
N PHE A 31 -7.58 9.05 14.26
CA PHE A 31 -8.44 10.03 13.61
C PHE A 31 -9.06 9.48 12.31
N ALA A 32 -8.24 8.80 11.50
CA ALA A 32 -8.67 8.15 10.26
C ALA A 32 -9.61 6.97 10.55
N GLU A 33 -9.33 6.17 11.57
CA GLU A 33 -10.15 5.02 11.98
C GLU A 33 -11.58 5.42 12.39
N GLU A 34 -11.72 6.51 13.15
CA GLU A 34 -13.03 7.06 13.55
C GLU A 34 -13.87 7.53 12.35
N ARG A 35 -13.22 7.88 11.25
CA ARG A 35 -13.83 8.49 10.05
C ARG A 35 -13.83 7.58 8.82
N LYS A 36 -13.24 6.39 8.89
CA LYS A 36 -13.01 5.48 7.75
C LYS A 36 -14.23 5.28 6.84
N GLU A 37 -15.42 5.28 7.42
CA GLU A 37 -16.69 5.09 6.71
C GLU A 37 -16.94 6.18 5.66
N GLN A 38 -16.56 7.44 5.95
CA GLN A 38 -16.74 8.56 5.02
C GLN A 38 -15.70 8.59 3.89
N TYR A 39 -14.61 7.84 4.03
CA TYR A 39 -13.51 7.79 3.05
C TYR A 39 -13.60 6.59 2.10
N LYS A 40 -14.68 5.80 2.16
CA LYS A 40 -14.89 4.68 1.25
C LYS A 40 -15.04 5.16 -0.19
N ILE A 41 -14.34 4.48 -1.12
CA ILE A 41 -14.54 4.65 -2.56
C ILE A 41 -15.07 3.34 -3.15
N ASN A 42 -15.82 3.44 -4.26
CA ASN A 42 -16.40 2.29 -4.95
C ASN A 42 -15.89 2.12 -6.40
N THR A 43 -14.91 2.92 -6.81
CA THR A 43 -14.32 2.88 -8.14
C THR A 43 -12.88 3.40 -8.10
N ALA A 44 -12.01 2.85 -8.96
CA ALA A 44 -10.68 3.40 -9.22
C ALA A 44 -10.70 4.63 -10.16
N GLY A 45 -11.89 4.95 -10.70
CA GLY A 45 -12.12 6.01 -11.68
C GLY A 45 -12.20 5.54 -13.13
N CYS A 46 -12.02 4.23 -13.40
CA CYS A 46 -12.05 3.64 -14.74
C CYS A 46 -12.42 2.14 -14.69
N LYS A 47 -12.65 1.54 -15.85
CA LYS A 47 -12.84 0.09 -16.08
C LYS A 47 -11.51 -0.63 -16.21
N THR A 48 -11.55 -1.96 -16.17
CA THR A 48 -10.34 -2.83 -16.17
C THR A 48 -9.63 -2.91 -17.52
N ASN A 49 -10.28 -2.52 -18.61
CA ASN A 49 -9.69 -2.43 -19.95
C ASN A 49 -9.05 -1.05 -20.25
N GLU A 50 -9.03 -0.15 -19.27
CA GLU A 50 -8.47 1.20 -19.39
C GLU A 50 -7.12 1.32 -18.67
N ASP A 51 -6.42 2.43 -18.90
CA ASP A 51 -5.00 2.65 -18.59
C ASP A 51 -4.57 2.14 -17.20
N PHE A 52 -5.27 2.52 -16.12
CA PHE A 52 -4.85 2.15 -14.77
C PHE A 52 -4.71 0.63 -14.58
N TYR A 53 -5.68 -0.15 -15.06
CA TYR A 53 -5.66 -1.61 -14.90
C TYR A 53 -4.88 -2.28 -16.04
N ALA A 54 -4.98 -1.77 -17.27
CA ALA A 54 -4.21 -2.28 -18.40
C ALA A 54 -2.70 -2.20 -18.15
N ASP A 55 -2.23 -1.12 -17.51
CA ASP A 55 -0.81 -0.91 -17.18
C ASP A 55 -0.27 -1.93 -16.15
N ILE A 56 -1.12 -2.40 -15.23
CA ILE A 56 -0.75 -3.34 -14.17
C ILE A 56 -0.27 -4.69 -14.72
N LEU A 57 -0.79 -5.10 -15.89
CA LEU A 57 -0.49 -6.40 -16.49
C LEU A 57 0.66 -6.35 -17.51
N LYS A 58 1.15 -5.15 -17.88
CA LYS A 58 2.21 -4.97 -18.89
C LYS A 58 3.51 -5.65 -18.48
N ASN A 59 3.90 -5.53 -17.22
CA ASN A 59 5.15 -6.11 -16.73
C ASN A 59 4.93 -7.48 -16.08
N LYS A 60 5.40 -8.53 -16.75
CA LYS A 60 5.33 -9.92 -16.27
C LYS A 60 6.25 -10.19 -15.07
N ASP A 61 7.22 -9.32 -14.81
CA ASP A 61 7.96 -9.32 -13.55
C ASP A 61 7.13 -8.74 -12.41
N PHE A 62 6.43 -9.62 -11.67
CA PHE A 62 5.63 -9.23 -10.51
C PHE A 62 6.46 -8.46 -9.47
N ASN A 63 7.66 -8.92 -9.13
CA ASN A 63 8.48 -8.28 -8.08
C ASN A 63 8.95 -6.89 -8.52
N ALA A 64 9.40 -6.74 -9.77
CA ALA A 64 9.80 -5.43 -10.29
C ALA A 64 8.60 -4.48 -10.43
N TRP A 65 7.46 -4.98 -10.92
CA TRP A 65 6.22 -4.21 -11.00
C TRP A 65 5.76 -3.74 -9.62
N SER A 66 5.62 -4.66 -8.66
CA SER A 66 5.12 -4.37 -7.31
C SER A 66 6.00 -3.32 -6.62
N LYS A 67 7.33 -3.39 -6.78
CA LYS A 67 8.25 -2.40 -6.22
C LYS A 67 7.99 -0.99 -6.75
N GLU A 68 7.86 -0.82 -8.06
CA GLU A 68 7.62 0.49 -8.67
C GLU A 68 6.20 0.99 -8.40
N TYR A 69 5.22 0.10 -8.46
CA TYR A 69 3.82 0.39 -8.15
C TYR A 69 3.68 0.90 -6.72
N ALA A 70 4.15 0.12 -5.73
CA ALA A 70 4.19 0.49 -4.32
C ALA A 70 4.91 1.81 -4.07
N ARG A 71 6.05 2.05 -4.74
CA ARG A 71 6.83 3.27 -4.59
C ARG A 71 6.04 4.52 -5.01
N GLY A 72 5.18 4.44 -6.01
CA GLY A 72 4.32 5.55 -6.44
C GLY A 72 3.38 6.01 -5.33
N PHE A 73 2.68 5.06 -4.70
CA PHE A 73 1.80 5.31 -3.55
C PHE A 73 2.58 5.83 -2.34
N ALA A 74 3.67 5.16 -1.98
CA ALA A 74 4.51 5.56 -0.85
C ALA A 74 5.10 6.97 -1.00
N LYS A 75 5.54 7.37 -2.20
CA LYS A 75 6.00 8.74 -2.46
C LYS A 75 4.88 9.77 -2.26
N THR A 76 3.66 9.43 -2.65
CA THR A 76 2.49 10.27 -2.43
C THR A 76 2.18 10.39 -0.95
N GLY A 77 2.09 9.27 -0.22
CA GLY A 77 1.89 9.28 1.23
C GLY A 77 2.96 10.09 1.98
N LYS A 78 4.24 9.95 1.60
CA LYS A 78 5.33 10.75 2.16
C LYS A 78 5.18 12.25 1.89
N SER A 79 4.75 12.62 0.67
CA SER A 79 4.48 14.02 0.34
C SER A 79 3.34 14.58 1.19
N ILE A 80 2.26 13.80 1.37
CA ILE A 80 1.11 14.16 2.23
C ILE A 80 1.52 14.34 3.68
N TYR A 81 2.45 13.53 4.21
CA TYR A 81 2.98 13.72 5.57
C TYR A 81 3.51 15.13 5.79
N TYR A 82 4.44 15.58 4.95
CA TYR A 82 5.06 16.90 5.12
C TYR A 82 4.10 18.05 4.81
N SER A 83 3.17 17.86 3.89
CA SER A 83 2.28 18.93 3.44
C SER A 83 1.01 19.08 4.26
N HIS A 84 0.48 18.01 4.88
CA HIS A 84 -0.84 18.02 5.50
C HIS A 84 -1.02 17.11 6.74
N ALA A 85 -0.25 16.02 6.92
CA ALA A 85 -0.58 15.00 7.95
C ALA A 85 0.28 15.03 9.23
N SER A 86 1.37 15.81 9.26
CA SER A 86 2.17 16.00 10.47
C SER A 86 1.41 16.74 11.59
N MET A 87 1.94 16.70 12.82
CA MET A 87 1.35 17.37 13.99
C MET A 87 1.30 18.89 13.91
N SER A 88 2.00 19.53 12.98
CA SER A 88 1.96 20.98 12.80
C SER A 88 0.77 21.45 11.95
N HIS A 89 0.01 20.52 11.39
CA HIS A 89 -1.10 20.81 10.47
C HIS A 89 -2.46 20.74 11.18
N SER A 90 -3.47 21.32 10.53
CA SER A 90 -4.81 21.46 11.10
C SER A 90 -5.64 20.17 11.01
N TRP A 91 -6.79 20.15 11.68
CA TRP A 91 -7.76 19.05 11.54
C TRP A 91 -8.32 18.92 10.12
N ASP A 92 -8.46 20.03 9.39
CA ASP A 92 -8.91 20.02 8.00
C ASP A 92 -7.84 19.42 7.08
N ASP A 93 -6.56 19.70 7.34
CA ASP A 93 -5.44 19.09 6.63
C ASP A 93 -5.35 17.59 6.92
N TRP A 94 -5.64 17.18 8.16
CA TRP A 94 -5.70 15.76 8.54
C TRP A 94 -6.88 15.04 7.87
N ASP A 95 -8.06 15.67 7.77
CA ASP A 95 -9.20 15.13 7.01
C ASP A 95 -8.85 14.95 5.54
N TYR A 96 -8.25 15.97 4.93
CA TYR A 96 -7.77 15.91 3.54
C TYR A 96 -6.76 14.77 3.36
N SER A 97 -5.78 14.68 4.26
CA SER A 97 -4.74 13.65 4.23
C SER A 97 -5.35 12.25 4.29
N ALA A 98 -6.22 12.00 5.27
CA ALA A 98 -6.89 10.72 5.45
C ALA A 98 -7.75 10.36 4.24
N LYS A 99 -8.51 11.33 3.70
CA LYS A 99 -9.33 11.15 2.50
C LYS A 99 -8.49 10.72 1.29
N VAL A 100 -7.37 11.40 1.04
CA VAL A 100 -6.50 11.10 -0.10
C VAL A 100 -5.81 9.76 0.06
N THR A 101 -5.17 9.49 1.21
CA THR A 101 -4.40 8.27 1.37
C THR A 101 -5.27 7.03 1.52
N LEU A 102 -6.44 7.11 2.18
CA LEU A 102 -7.36 5.96 2.21
C LEU A 102 -7.96 5.66 0.84
N ALA A 103 -8.26 6.67 0.02
CA ALA A 103 -8.70 6.45 -1.36
C ALA A 103 -7.59 5.81 -2.21
N ASN A 104 -6.35 6.28 -2.06
CA ASN A 104 -5.18 5.68 -2.70
C ASN A 104 -4.96 4.24 -2.26
N SER A 105 -5.07 3.93 -0.97
CA SER A 105 -4.91 2.60 -0.42
C SER A 105 -5.96 1.63 -0.96
N GLN A 106 -7.22 2.07 -1.05
CA GLN A 106 -8.31 1.28 -1.66
C GLN A 106 -8.07 1.05 -3.16
N LYS A 107 -7.70 2.09 -3.91
CA LYS A 107 -7.41 2.01 -5.35
C LYS A 107 -6.19 1.11 -5.64
N GLY A 108 -5.11 1.28 -4.88
CA GLY A 108 -3.90 0.47 -5.01
C GLY A 108 -4.13 -0.99 -4.64
N THR A 109 -4.92 -1.24 -3.59
CA THR A 109 -5.35 -2.60 -3.21
C THR A 109 -6.18 -3.26 -4.31
N ALA A 110 -7.13 -2.53 -4.92
CA ALA A 110 -7.88 -3.03 -6.06
C ALA A 110 -6.95 -3.41 -7.24
N GLY A 111 -5.91 -2.61 -7.49
CA GLY A 111 -4.88 -2.92 -8.49
C GLY A 111 -4.08 -4.19 -8.18
N TYR A 112 -3.66 -4.38 -6.93
CA TYR A 112 -2.99 -5.62 -6.50
C TYR A 112 -3.89 -6.85 -6.61
N ILE A 113 -5.16 -6.74 -6.24
CA ILE A 113 -6.13 -7.84 -6.35
C ILE A 113 -6.38 -8.16 -7.83
N TYR A 114 -6.52 -7.15 -8.70
CA TYR A 114 -6.64 -7.34 -10.14
C TYR A 114 -5.44 -8.10 -10.72
N ARG A 115 -4.21 -7.69 -10.34
CA ARG A 115 -2.99 -8.39 -10.73
C ARG A 115 -2.97 -9.85 -10.27
N PHE A 116 -3.30 -10.07 -9.01
CA PHE A 116 -3.33 -11.40 -8.40
C PHE A 116 -4.30 -12.33 -9.14
N LEU A 117 -5.52 -11.87 -9.41
CA LEU A 117 -6.53 -12.66 -10.12
C LEU A 117 -6.08 -13.07 -11.52
N HIS A 118 -5.40 -12.17 -12.25
CA HIS A 118 -4.81 -12.50 -13.54
C HIS A 118 -3.67 -13.52 -13.42
N ASP A 119 -2.74 -13.30 -12.49
CA ASP A 119 -1.58 -14.17 -12.32
C ASP A 119 -2.00 -15.62 -11.97
N VAL A 120 -2.98 -15.80 -11.08
CA VAL A 120 -3.47 -17.15 -10.71
C VAL A 120 -4.38 -17.77 -11.76
N SER A 121 -5.12 -16.97 -12.55
CA SER A 121 -6.00 -17.50 -13.60
C SER A 121 -5.22 -17.95 -14.83
N GLU A 122 -4.14 -17.25 -15.16
CA GLU A 122 -3.29 -17.55 -16.33
C GLU A 122 -2.14 -18.52 -16.00
N GLY A 123 -1.92 -18.82 -14.71
CA GLY A 123 -0.77 -19.62 -14.28
C GLY A 123 0.56 -18.91 -14.53
N ASN A 124 0.59 -17.58 -14.42
CA ASN A 124 1.77 -16.78 -14.67
C ASN A 124 2.84 -17.08 -13.61
N ASP A 125 4.00 -17.57 -14.04
CA ASP A 125 5.18 -17.71 -13.18
C ASP A 125 6.12 -16.51 -13.38
N PRO A 126 6.20 -15.58 -12.41
CA PRO A 126 7.06 -14.41 -12.52
C PRO A 126 8.55 -14.73 -12.34
N SER A 127 8.95 -15.97 -12.05
CA SER A 127 10.35 -16.37 -11.82
C SER A 127 11.08 -16.85 -13.08
N VAL A 128 10.34 -17.25 -14.13
CA VAL A 128 10.90 -17.88 -15.34
C VAL A 128 11.99 -17.01 -15.99
N GLY A 129 13.16 -17.61 -16.21
CA GLY A 129 14.26 -16.99 -16.94
C GLY A 129 14.97 -15.86 -16.20
N LYS A 130 14.80 -15.73 -14.88
CA LYS A 130 15.45 -14.68 -14.08
C LYS A 130 16.58 -15.18 -13.20
N ASN A 131 17.54 -14.30 -13.00
CA ASN A 131 18.60 -14.50 -12.02
C ASN A 131 18.05 -14.39 -10.60
N VAL A 132 18.43 -15.33 -9.74
CA VAL A 132 18.16 -15.27 -8.30
C VAL A 132 19.15 -14.29 -7.66
N LYS A 133 18.67 -13.10 -7.29
CA LYS A 133 19.47 -12.09 -6.56
C LYS A 133 19.33 -12.22 -5.05
N GLU A 134 18.16 -12.63 -4.60
CA GLU A 134 17.78 -12.77 -3.19
C GLU A 134 16.94 -14.04 -3.05
N LEU A 135 17.11 -14.74 -1.92
CA LEU A 135 16.26 -15.85 -1.50
C LEU A 135 15.60 -15.46 -0.17
N VAL A 136 14.29 -15.69 -0.07
CA VAL A 136 13.51 -15.43 1.14
C VAL A 136 13.12 -16.77 1.76
N ALA A 137 13.63 -17.06 2.96
CA ALA A 137 13.21 -18.21 3.73
C ALA A 137 12.06 -17.82 4.67
N TYR A 138 10.95 -18.54 4.58
CA TYR A 138 9.84 -18.44 5.52
C TYR A 138 9.85 -19.69 6.39
N ILE A 139 10.38 -19.58 7.61
CA ILE A 139 10.61 -20.69 8.53
C ILE A 139 9.55 -20.63 9.64
N SER A 140 8.80 -21.72 9.80
CA SER A 140 7.82 -21.89 10.86
C SER A 140 8.35 -22.88 11.89
N THR A 141 8.61 -22.42 13.12
CA THR A 141 9.01 -23.28 14.24
C THR A 141 7.79 -23.99 14.83
N SER A 142 7.96 -25.20 15.34
CA SER A 142 6.88 -25.89 16.05
C SER A 142 6.52 -25.17 17.35
N GLY A 143 5.27 -25.30 17.78
CA GLY A 143 4.84 -24.89 19.13
C GLY A 143 5.12 -25.95 20.20
N GLU A 144 5.81 -27.02 19.84
CA GLU A 144 6.20 -28.10 20.75
C GLU A 144 7.23 -27.63 21.76
N LYS A 145 7.24 -28.31 22.92
CA LYS A 145 8.26 -28.09 23.93
C LYS A 145 9.64 -28.43 23.31
N ASP A 146 10.59 -27.51 23.48
CA ASP A 146 11.98 -27.62 23.01
C ASP A 146 12.18 -27.50 21.47
N ALA A 147 11.23 -26.88 20.76
CA ALA A 147 11.34 -26.51 19.34
C ALA A 147 12.17 -25.23 19.07
#